data_AF-A0A7Y1TRY9-F1
#
_entry.id   AF-A0A7Y1TRY9-F1
#
_cell.length_a   1.000
_cell.length_b   1.000
_cell.length_c   1.000
_cell.angle_alpha   90.00
_cell.angle_beta   90.00
_cell.angle_gamma   90.00
#
_symmetry.space_group_name_H-M   'P 1'
#
loop_
_entity.id
_entity.type
_entity.pdbx_description
1 polymer ?
#
loop_
_entity_poly.entity_id
_entity_poly.type
_entity_poly.pdbx_seq_one_letter_code
_entity_poly.pdbx_strand_id
1 'polypeptide(L)'
;MLHDYTTTTPERVTTSTDSAIGTAGDIIDRLVNADQRTWESTMAPLDEVATVLSSAYGVGPFLGQAHPDADVRNAAIEAEEKLSKFGSDLVFRTDLFEAVQAYAATG
;
A
#
# COMPACT_ATOMS: atom_id res chain seq x y z
N MET A 1 0.94 -17.87 5.46
CA MET A 1 1.95 -18.06 6.51
C MET A 1 1.47 -17.25 7.73
N LEU A 2 1.39 -17.84 8.92
CA LEU A 2 0.91 -17.14 10.12
C LEU A 2 2.00 -16.16 10.59
N HIS A 3 1.68 -14.88 10.73
CA HIS A 3 2.64 -13.88 11.22
C HIS A 3 2.87 -14.06 12.73
N ASP A 4 4.12 -14.24 13.13
CA ASP A 4 4.49 -14.25 14.55
C ASP A 4 4.68 -12.82 15.06
N TYR A 5 3.62 -12.29 15.65
CA TYR A 5 3.58 -10.93 16.20
C TYR A 5 4.43 -10.75 17.47
N THR A 6 4.97 -11.83 18.06
CA THR A 6 5.79 -11.75 19.29
C THR A 6 7.25 -11.41 19.01
N THR A 7 7.66 -11.41 17.74
CA THR A 7 9.03 -11.13 17.29
C THR A 7 9.14 -9.80 16.52
N THR A 8 8.07 -9.02 16.49
CA THR A 8 8.05 -7.74 15.79
C THR A 8 8.85 -6.68 16.55
N THR A 9 9.68 -5.93 15.83
CA THR A 9 10.42 -4.77 16.35
C THR A 9 9.92 -3.49 15.68
N PRO A 10 10.17 -2.30 16.27
CA PRO A 10 9.83 -1.03 15.64
C PRO A 10 10.42 -0.90 14.22
N GLU A 11 11.68 -1.30 14.03
CA GLU A 11 12.37 -1.22 12.74
C GLU A 11 11.72 -2.13 11.70
N ARG A 12 11.23 -3.30 12.11
CA ARG A 12 10.52 -4.22 11.21
C ARG A 12 9.20 -3.61 10.75
N VAL A 13 8.46 -2.94 11.64
CA VAL A 13 7.22 -2.22 11.28
C VAL A 13 7.54 -1.14 10.24
N THR A 14 8.49 -0.26 10.54
CA THR A 14 8.89 0.83 9.63
C THR A 14 9.35 0.30 8.27
N THR A 15 10.26 -0.67 8.25
CA THR A 15 10.83 -1.20 6.99
C THR A 15 9.78 -1.92 6.14
N SER A 16 8.85 -2.64 6.78
CA SER A 16 7.77 -3.34 6.07
C SER A 16 6.79 -2.34 5.44
N THR A 17 6.44 -1.28 6.17
CA THR A 17 5.58 -0.20 5.66
C THR A 17 6.24 0.55 4.52
N ASP A 18 7.50 0.97 4.68
CA ASP A 18 8.22 1.72 3.64
C ASP A 18 8.42 0.86 2.37
N SER A 19 8.71 -0.43 2.53
CA SER A 19 8.80 -1.36 1.39
C SER A 19 7.47 -1.56 0.67
N ALA A 20 6.36 -1.65 1.42
CA ALA A 20 5.03 -1.77 0.84
C ALA A 20 4.63 -0.50 0.06
N ILE A 21 4.93 0.68 0.60
CA ILE A 21 4.71 1.96 -0.09
C ILE A 21 5.54 2.03 -1.37
N GLY A 22 6.82 1.66 -1.32
CA GLY A 22 7.68 1.62 -2.52
C GLY A 22 7.14 0.66 -3.58
N THR A 23 6.78 -0.57 -3.17
CA THR A 23 6.20 -1.58 -4.07
C THR A 23 4.90 -1.08 -4.70
N ALA A 24 4.00 -0.51 -3.91
CA ALA A 24 2.75 0.06 -4.40
C ALA A 24 3.00 1.22 -5.39
N GLY A 25 3.99 2.08 -5.10
CA GLY A 25 4.42 3.14 -6.00
C GLY A 25 4.86 2.60 -7.36
N ASP A 26 5.74 1.59 -7.37
CA ASP A 26 6.23 0.96 -8.61
C ASP A 26 5.10 0.33 -9.43
N ILE A 27 4.11 -0.27 -8.76
CA ILE A 27 2.92 -0.84 -9.42
C ILE A 27 2.09 0.27 -10.07
N ILE A 28 1.83 1.37 -9.36
CA ILE A 28 1.08 2.52 -9.92
C ILE A 28 1.85 3.15 -11.08
N ASP A 29 3.17 3.30 -10.97
CA ASP A 29 3.97 3.88 -12.04
C ASP A 29 3.96 3.01 -13.30
N ARG A 30 4.00 1.68 -13.14
CA ARG A 30 3.78 0.74 -14.25
C ARG A 30 2.39 0.87 -14.86
N LEU A 31 1.35 1.02 -14.03
CA LEU A 31 -0.03 1.21 -14.48
C LEU A 31 -0.14 2.48 -15.33
N VAL A 32 0.29 3.64 -14.81
CA VAL A 32 0.09 4.92 -15.51
C VAL A 32 0.89 4.99 -16.82
N ASN A 33 2.07 4.34 -16.88
CA ASN A 33 2.93 4.32 -18.05
C ASN A 33 2.60 3.21 -19.08
N ALA A 34 1.53 2.44 -18.90
CA ALA A 34 1.18 1.37 -19.84
C ALA A 34 0.80 1.90 -21.24
N ASP A 35 1.39 1.34 -22.29
CA ASP A 35 1.12 1.75 -23.68
C ASP A 35 -0.32 1.45 -24.12
N GLN A 36 -0.86 0.31 -23.66
CA GLN A 36 -2.21 -0.14 -23.97
C GLN A 36 -3.04 -0.26 -22.70
N ARG A 37 -4.31 0.17 -22.77
CA ARG A 37 -5.27 0.07 -21.68
C ARG A 37 -6.03 -1.24 -21.80
N THR A 38 -5.72 -2.18 -20.91
CA THR A 38 -6.42 -3.46 -20.74
C THR A 38 -6.73 -3.68 -19.26
N TRP A 39 -7.48 -4.73 -18.95
CA TRP A 39 -7.74 -5.10 -17.57
C TRP A 39 -6.42 -5.38 -16.81
N GLU A 40 -5.50 -6.12 -17.42
CA GLU A 40 -4.21 -6.49 -16.85
C GLU A 40 -3.27 -5.29 -16.62
N SER A 41 -3.33 -4.28 -17.49
CA SER A 41 -2.46 -3.10 -17.38
C SER A 41 -3.06 -1.98 -16.54
N THR A 42 -4.36 -1.99 -16.28
CA THR A 42 -5.06 -0.89 -15.60
C THR A 42 -5.80 -1.30 -14.34
N MET A 43 -6.64 -2.34 -14.38
CA MET A 43 -7.47 -2.73 -13.22
C MET A 43 -6.78 -3.72 -12.30
N ALA A 44 -6.11 -4.74 -12.85
CA ALA A 44 -5.38 -5.73 -12.06
C ALA A 44 -4.30 -5.11 -11.15
N PRO A 45 -3.51 -4.12 -11.59
CA PRO A 45 -2.49 -3.51 -10.72
C PRO A 45 -3.10 -2.70 -9.56
N LEU A 46 -4.33 -2.19 -9.69
CA LEU A 46 -5.01 -1.54 -8.56
C LEU A 46 -5.37 -2.53 -7.45
N ASP A 47 -5.81 -3.73 -7.82
CA ASP A 47 -6.07 -4.82 -6.87
C ASP A 47 -4.77 -5.34 -6.22
N GLU A 48 -3.69 -5.39 -7.01
CA GLU A 48 -2.34 -5.69 -6.52
C GLU A 48 -1.91 -4.67 -5.44
N VAL A 49 -2.07 -3.37 -5.71
CA VAL A 49 -1.82 -2.30 -4.73
C VAL A 49 -2.69 -2.45 -3.49
N ALA A 50 -3.98 -2.72 -3.64
CA ALA A 50 -4.88 -2.93 -2.51
C ALA A 50 -4.42 -4.10 -1.61
N THR A 51 -3.96 -5.19 -2.24
CA THR A 51 -3.40 -6.36 -1.54
C THR A 51 -2.12 -6.02 -0.79
N VAL A 52 -1.21 -5.27 -1.41
CA VAL A 52 0.04 -4.80 -0.79
C VAL A 52 -0.25 -3.94 0.45
N LEU A 53 -1.12 -2.93 0.31
CA LEU A 53 -1.46 -2.01 1.40
C LEU A 53 -2.21 -2.72 2.54
N SER A 54 -3.17 -3.59 2.22
CA SER A 54 -3.92 -4.37 3.21
C SER A 54 -2.99 -5.32 4.00
N SER A 55 -2.08 -5.99 3.30
CA SER A 55 -1.08 -6.85 3.94
C SER A 55 -0.15 -6.04 4.85
N ALA A 56 0.34 -4.89 4.38
CA ALA A 56 1.18 -4.00 5.18
C ALA A 56 0.47 -3.51 6.45
N TYR A 57 -0.81 -3.15 6.35
CA TYR A 57 -1.62 -2.75 7.50
C TYR A 57 -1.71 -3.85 8.56
N GLY A 58 -1.98 -5.09 8.14
CA GLY A 58 -2.14 -6.22 9.06
C GLY A 58 -0.86 -6.59 9.82
N VAL A 59 0.32 -6.38 9.22
CA VAL A 59 1.61 -6.79 9.81
C VAL A 59 2.31 -5.69 10.62
N GLY A 60 1.89 -4.44 10.46
CA GLY A 60 2.48 -3.28 11.14
C GLY A 60 1.44 -2.48 11.92
N PRO A 61 0.70 -1.55 11.28
CA PRO A 61 -0.30 -0.68 11.90
C PRO A 61 -1.26 -1.35 12.89
N PHE A 62 -1.76 -2.55 12.57
CA PHE A 62 -2.64 -3.30 13.48
C PHE A 62 -2.02 -3.52 14.88
N LEU A 63 -0.69 -3.62 14.97
CA LEU A 63 0.02 -3.81 16.24
C LEU A 63 -0.07 -2.61 17.18
N GLY A 64 -0.35 -1.40 16.66
CA GLY A 64 -0.57 -0.20 17.46
C GLY A 64 -1.69 -0.35 18.49
N GLN A 65 -2.65 -1.23 18.21
CA GLN A 65 -3.84 -1.44 19.04
C GLN A 65 -3.58 -2.34 20.26
N ALA A 66 -2.60 -3.25 20.20
CA ALA A 66 -2.53 -4.37 21.16
C ALA A 66 -1.12 -4.87 21.51
N HIS A 67 -0.06 -4.41 20.83
CA HIS A 67 1.29 -4.90 21.11
C HIS A 67 1.74 -4.50 22.53
N PRO A 68 2.38 -5.39 23.32
CA PRO A 68 2.77 -5.08 24.70
C PRO A 68 3.88 -4.02 24.79
N ASP A 69 4.80 -4.00 23.84
CA ASP A 69 5.88 -3.01 23.73
C ASP A 69 5.36 -1.66 23.22
N ALA A 70 5.67 -0.58 23.95
CA ALA A 70 5.26 0.79 23.61
C ALA A 70 5.97 1.33 22.37
N ASP A 71 7.23 0.98 22.14
CA ASP A 71 7.98 1.49 20.99
C ASP A 71 7.46 0.87 19.69
N VAL A 72 7.05 -0.40 19.73
CA VAL A 72 6.37 -1.07 18.62
C VAL A 72 5.01 -0.43 18.34
N ARG A 73 4.24 -0.06 19.38
CA ARG A 73 2.96 0.63 19.18
C ARG A 73 3.13 2.00 18.52
N ASN A 74 4.12 2.78 18.96
CA ASN A 74 4.40 4.09 18.37
C ASN A 74 4.80 3.96 16.90
N ALA A 75 5.69 3.04 16.56
CA ALA A 75 6.07 2.77 15.17
C ALA A 75 4.87 2.30 14.31
N ALA A 76 3.95 1.52 14.88
CA ALA A 76 2.74 1.10 14.20
C ALA A 76 1.76 2.26 13.92
N ILE A 77 1.62 3.21 14.84
CA ILE A 77 0.81 4.42 14.63
C ILE A 77 1.42 5.28 13.51
N GLU A 78 2.73 5.51 13.53
CA GLU A 78 3.43 6.23 12.45
C GLU A 78 3.28 5.51 11.09
N ALA A 79 3.34 4.18 11.10
CA ALA A 79 3.10 3.37 9.91
C ALA A 79 1.66 3.52 9.38
N GLU A 80 0.66 3.61 10.26
CA GLU A 80 -0.73 3.84 9.88
C GLU A 80 -0.90 5.19 9.20
N GLU A 81 -0.32 6.24 9.76
CA GLU A 81 -0.32 7.59 9.18
C GLU A 81 0.31 7.60 7.79
N LYS A 82 1.46 6.92 7.63
CA LYS A 82 2.13 6.79 6.32
C LYS A 82 1.26 6.08 5.28
N LEU A 83 0.67 4.94 5.62
CA LEU A 83 -0.20 4.20 4.70
C LEU A 83 -1.46 4.99 4.34
N SER A 84 -2.09 5.63 5.33
CA SER A 84 -3.29 6.47 5.13
C SER A 84 -2.99 7.65 4.22
N LYS A 85 -1.85 8.31 4.43
CA LYS A 85 -1.38 9.40 3.57
C LYS A 85 -1.14 8.91 2.15
N PHE A 86 -0.38 7.83 1.97
CA PHE A 86 -0.12 7.26 0.64
C PHE A 86 -1.42 6.93 -0.10
N GLY A 87 -2.35 6.22 0.56
CA GLY A 87 -3.65 5.89 -0.02
C GLY A 87 -4.47 7.13 -0.41
N SER A 88 -4.41 8.19 0.41
CA SER A 88 -5.08 9.46 0.13
C SER A 88 -4.43 10.18 -1.06
N ASP A 89 -3.10 10.21 -1.14
CA ASP A 89 -2.35 10.83 -2.23
C ASP A 89 -2.66 10.16 -3.58
N LEU A 90 -2.89 8.85 -3.61
CA LEU A 90 -3.33 8.14 -4.83
C LEU A 90 -4.66 8.65 -5.39
N VAL A 91 -5.61 9.05 -4.53
CA VAL A 91 -6.91 9.57 -4.97
C VAL A 91 -6.76 10.90 -5.70
N PHE A 92 -5.71 11.67 -5.40
CA PHE A 92 -5.43 12.96 -6.04
C PHE A 92 -4.51 12.85 -7.27
N ARG A 93 -4.04 11.65 -7.63
CA ARG A 93 -3.21 11.44 -8.82
C ARG A 93 -4.02 11.55 -10.10
N THR A 94 -3.88 12.69 -10.79
CA THR A 94 -4.56 12.95 -12.07
C THR A 94 -4.18 11.94 -13.15
N ASP A 95 -2.91 11.55 -13.22
CA ASP A 95 -2.44 10.55 -14.19
C ASP A 95 -3.06 9.16 -13.97
N LEU A 96 -3.22 8.76 -12.71
CA LEU A 96 -3.92 7.54 -12.33
C LEU A 96 -5.40 7.60 -12.70
N PHE A 97 -6.05 8.73 -12.41
CA PHE A 97 -7.44 8.95 -12.82
C PHE A 97 -7.60 8.89 -14.35
N GLU A 98 -6.72 9.56 -15.10
CA GLU A 98 -6.73 9.57 -16.56
C GLU A 98 -6.49 8.18 -17.15
N ALA A 99 -5.58 7.39 -16.57
CA ALA A 99 -5.34 6.00 -16.97
C ALA A 99 -6.60 5.13 -16.81
N VAL A 100 -7.30 5.26 -15.69
CA VAL A 100 -8.55 4.52 -15.43
C VAL A 100 -9.67 4.98 -16.37
N GLN A 101 -9.80 6.29 -16.60
CA GLN A 101 -10.77 6.84 -17.57
C GLN A 101 -10.50 6.35 -19.00
N ALA A 102 -9.22 6.32 -19.41
CA ALA A 102 -8.83 5.83 -20.73
C ALA A 102 -9.17 4.35 -20.90
N TYR A 103 -8.99 3.52 -19.86
CA TYR A 103 -9.47 2.14 -19.85
C TYR A 103 -11.00 2.05 -19.92
N ALA A 104 -11.73 2.82 -19.11
CA ALA A 104 -13.19 2.80 -19.11
C ALA A 104 -13.80 3.19 -20.47
N ALA A 105 -13.10 4.04 -21.24
CA ALA A 105 -13.49 4.41 -22.60
C ALA A 105 -13.30 3.29 -23.63
N THR A 106 -12.71 2.15 -23.28
CA THR A 106 -12.48 1.02 -24.19
C THR A 106 -13.71 0.11 -24.39
N GLY A 107 -14.71 0.17 -23.50
CA GLY A 107 -15.96 -0.60 -23.64
C GLY A 107 -16.65 -0.96 -22.33
#